data_AF-A0A094LIK8-F1
#
_entry.id   AF-A0A094LIK8-F1
#
_cell.length_a   1.000
_cell.length_b   1.000
_cell.length_c   1.000
_cell.angle_alpha   90.00
_cell.angle_beta   90.00
_cell.angle_gamma   90.00
#
_symmetry.space_group_name_H-M   'P 1'
#
loop_
_entity.id
_entity.type
_entity.pdbx_description
1 polymer ?
#
loop_
_entity_poly.entity_id
_entity_poly.type
_entity_poly.pdbx_seq_one_letter_code
_entity_poly.pdbx_strand_id
1 'polypeptide(L)'
;RCPSCAVVFGGVNSIKSHIQTSHCEVFHKCPICPMAFKSAPSAHAHVYTQHPGFSNQQSKMIYKCAMCDTVFTHKPLLSSHFDQHL
;
A
#
# COMPACT_ATOMS: atom_id res chain seq x y z
N ARG A 1 -19.99 7.10 8.82
CA ARG A 1 -20.06 5.88 7.98
C ARG A 1 -18.78 5.81 7.16
N CYS A 2 -18.20 4.62 6.93
CA CYS A 2 -17.05 4.50 6.03
C CYS A 2 -17.47 4.76 4.57
N PRO A 3 -16.71 5.52 3.76
CA PRO A 3 -17.08 5.76 2.37
C PRO A 3 -16.80 4.54 1.46
N SER A 4 -15.89 3.65 1.87
CA SER A 4 -15.49 2.47 1.09
C SER A 4 -16.22 1.18 1.47
N CYS A 5 -16.92 1.15 2.60
CA CYS A 5 -17.63 -0.03 3.08
C CYS A 5 -18.87 0.35 3.90
N ALA A 6 -19.78 -0.60 4.15
CA ALA A 6 -21.03 -0.32 4.84
C ALA A 6 -20.91 -0.15 6.36
N VAL A 7 -19.70 -0.13 6.92
CA VAL A 7 -19.49 -0.06 8.37
C VAL A 7 -19.78 1.35 8.91
N VAL A 8 -20.53 1.42 10.01
CA VAL A 8 -20.92 2.65 10.68
C VAL A 8 -20.17 2.76 12.00
N PHE A 9 -19.66 3.96 12.27
CA PHE A 9 -18.93 4.29 13.49
C PHE A 9 -19.52 5.55 14.12
N GLY A 10 -19.48 5.65 15.45
CA GLY A 10 -20.02 6.78 16.21
C GLY A 10 -19.14 8.04 16.23
N GLY A 11 -17.97 8.03 15.58
CA GLY A 11 -17.07 9.18 15.55
C GLY A 11 -16.04 9.14 14.42
N VAL A 12 -15.58 10.32 14.00
CA VAL A 12 -14.62 10.49 12.89
C VAL A 12 -13.28 9.81 13.15
N ASN A 13 -12.79 9.79 14.40
CA ASN A 13 -11.54 9.14 14.76
C ASN A 13 -11.61 7.61 14.57
N SER A 14 -12.76 7.01 14.86
CA SER A 14 -12.99 5.57 14.64
C SER A 14 -13.04 5.24 13.15
N ILE A 15 -13.66 6.10 12.34
CA ILE A 15 -13.67 5.94 10.87
C ILE A 15 -12.24 6.04 10.31
N LYS A 16 -11.46 7.04 10.74
CA LYS A 16 -10.05 7.20 10.34
C LYS A 16 -9.21 5.96 10.63
N SER A 17 -9.30 5.44 11.86
CA SER A 17 -8.57 4.23 12.27
C SER A 17 -8.98 3.00 11.46
N HIS A 18 -10.29 2.83 11.21
CA HIS A 18 -10.79 1.76 10.36
C HIS A 18 -10.24 1.85 8.93
N ILE A 19 -10.28 3.03 8.31
CA ILE A 19 -9.79 3.21 6.94
C ILE A 19 -8.28 2.93 6.85
N GLN A 20 -7.49 3.43 7.80
CA GLN A 20 -6.03 3.21 7.83
C GLN A 20 -5.62 1.74 7.95
N THR A 21 -6.47 0.90 8.53
CA THR A 21 -6.18 -0.52 8.79
C THR A 21 -6.84 -1.45 7.79
N SER A 22 -8.07 -1.13 7.36
CA SER A 22 -8.91 -1.98 6.52
C SER A 22 -8.83 -1.63 5.03
N HIS A 23 -8.42 -0.41 4.70
CA HIS A 23 -8.38 0.12 3.33
C HIS A 23 -6.96 0.57 2.91
N CYS A 24 -5.94 0.00 3.57
CA CYS A 24 -4.54 0.19 3.24
C CYS A 24 -3.98 -1.12 2.67
N GLU A 25 -3.58 -1.11 1.40
CA GLU A 25 -2.90 -2.25 0.79
C GLU A 25 -1.39 -1.99 0.75
N VAL A 26 -0.59 -2.98 1.15
CA VAL A 26 0.88 -2.90 1.12
C VAL A 26 1.39 -3.76 -0.03
N PHE A 27 2.29 -3.19 -0.83
CA PHE A 27 2.97 -3.89 -1.91
C PHE A 27 4.48 -3.70 -1.83
N HIS A 28 5.21 -4.60 -2.47
CA HIS A 28 6.65 -4.61 -2.61
C HIS A 28 7.01 -4.28 -4.06
N LYS A 29 7.41 -3.05 -4.31
CA LYS A 29 7.80 -2.57 -5.63
C LYS A 29 9.21 -3.04 -5.97
N CYS A 30 9.37 -3.56 -7.19
CA CYS A 30 10.68 -3.85 -7.75
C CYS A 30 11.49 -2.54 -7.87
N PRO A 31 12.76 -2.51 -7.46
CA PRO A 31 13.59 -1.32 -7.56
C PRO A 31 14.02 -1.01 -9.01
N ILE A 32 13.82 -1.94 -9.95
CA ILE A 32 14.37 -1.89 -11.31
C ILE A 32 13.27 -1.68 -12.36
N CYS A 33 12.05 -2.15 -12.08
CA CYS A 33 10.93 -2.09 -13.01
C CYS A 33 9.64 -1.64 -12.29
N PRO A 34 8.56 -1.30 -13.02
CA PRO A 34 7.34 -0.78 -12.41
C PRO A 34 6.50 -1.85 -11.68
N MET A 35 6.89 -3.13 -11.71
CA MET A 35 6.10 -4.19 -11.07
C MET A 35 6.11 -4.10 -9.56
N ALA A 36 4.97 -4.43 -8.95
CA ALA A 36 4.80 -4.49 -7.51
C ALA A 36 4.09 -5.79 -7.13
N PHE A 37 4.47 -6.33 -5.98
CA PHE A 37 4.06 -7.66 -5.54
C PHE A 37 3.41 -7.60 -4.15
N LYS A 38 2.52 -8.55 -3.85
CA LYS A 38 1.85 -8.58 -2.53
C LYS A 38 2.75 -9.05 -1.38
N SER A 39 3.96 -9.56 -1.67
CA SER A 39 4.87 -10.07 -0.64
C SER A 39 6.33 -9.85 -0.99
N ALA A 40 7.19 -9.71 0.04
CA ALA A 40 8.63 -9.56 -0.16
C ALA A 40 9.28 -10.76 -0.87
N PRO A 41 8.94 -12.04 -0.57
CA PRO A 41 9.53 -13.18 -1.26
C PRO A 41 9.21 -13.21 -2.75
N SER A 42 7.99 -12.82 -3.14
CA SER A 42 7.61 -12.78 -4.56
C SER A 42 8.33 -11.68 -5.32
N ALA A 43 8.50 -10.49 -4.71
CA ALA A 43 9.33 -9.43 -5.28
C ALA A 43 10.81 -9.84 -5.40
N HIS A 44 11.34 -10.53 -4.39
CA HIS A 44 12.73 -11.02 -4.41
C HIS A 44 12.93 -12.08 -5.50
N ALA A 45 12.03 -13.07 -5.59
CA ALA A 45 12.08 -14.08 -6.64
C ALA A 45 12.02 -13.43 -8.04
N HIS A 46 11.16 -12.43 -8.21
CA HIS A 46 11.09 -11.65 -9.45
C HIS A 46 12.43 -10.96 -9.79
N VAL A 47 13.06 -10.29 -8.82
CA VAL A 47 14.37 -9.64 -9.05
C VAL A 47 15.42 -10.70 -9.39
N TYR A 48 15.43 -11.84 -8.70
CA TYR A 48 16.38 -12.92 -8.97
C TYR A 48 16.25 -13.50 -10.38
N THR A 49 15.02 -13.73 -10.88
CA THR A 49 14.80 -14.36 -12.19
C THR A 49 14.81 -13.37 -13.35
N GLN A 50 14.23 -12.18 -13.18
CA GLN A 50 14.09 -11.19 -14.26
C GLN A 50 15.21 -10.15 -14.27
N HIS A 51 15.94 -10.00 -13.16
CA HIS A 51 17.01 -9.03 -13.00
C HIS A 51 18.26 -9.66 -12.35
N PRO A 52 18.85 -10.72 -12.94
CA PRO A 52 19.91 -11.53 -12.31
C PRO A 52 21.16 -10.75 -11.88
N GLY A 53 21.46 -9.61 -12.52
CA GLY A 53 22.57 -8.70 -12.14
C GLY A 53 22.27 -7.79 -10.93
N PHE A 54 21.07 -7.83 -10.39
CA PHE A 54 20.59 -6.93 -9.34
C PHE A 54 19.91 -7.67 -8.17
N SER A 55 20.19 -8.97 -7.99
CA SER A 55 19.62 -9.81 -6.93
C SER A 55 19.82 -9.26 -5.51
N ASN A 56 20.84 -8.43 -5.30
CA ASN A 56 21.11 -7.75 -4.03
C ASN A 56 20.20 -6.53 -3.77
N GLN A 57 19.40 -6.09 -4.75
CA GLN A 57 18.50 -4.96 -4.58
C GLN A 57 17.23 -5.36 -3.83
N GLN A 58 16.96 -4.67 -2.73
CA GLN A 58 15.76 -4.91 -1.93
C GLN A 58 14.54 -4.22 -2.53
N SER A 59 13.43 -4.95 -2.61
CA SER A 59 12.13 -4.37 -2.96
C SER A 59 11.72 -3.29 -1.97
N LYS A 60 11.20 -2.16 -2.48
CA LYS A 60 10.72 -1.06 -1.64
C LYS A 60 9.24 -1.28 -1.30
N MET A 61 8.90 -1.11 -0.03
CA MET A 61 7.48 -1.11 0.37
C MET A 61 6.79 0.14 -0.16
N ILE A 62 5.60 -0.04 -0.70
CA ILE A 62 4.70 1.01 -1.14
C ILE A 62 3.31 0.73 -0.56
N TYR A 63 2.52 1.78 -0.42
CA TYR A 63 1.20 1.75 0.18
C TYR A 63 0.20 2.24 -0.86
N LYS A 64 -0.74 1.39 -1.25
CA LYS A 64 -1.83 1.73 -2.17
C LYS A 64 -3.08 2.04 -1.36
N CYS A 65 -3.77 3.11 -1.73
CA CYS A 65 -5.11 3.38 -1.20
C CYS A 65 -6.08 2.32 -1.75
N ALA A 66 -6.90 1.69 -0.91
CA ALA A 66 -7.92 0.77 -1.43
C ALA A 66 -9.16 1.50 -1.99
N MET A 67 -9.26 2.81 -1.76
CA MET A 67 -10.39 3.64 -2.17
C MET A 67 -10.16 4.35 -3.52
N CYS A 68 -8.91 4.44 -3.96
CA CYS A 68 -8.52 5.03 -5.25
C CYS A 68 -7.16 4.47 -5.71
N ASP A 69 -6.73 4.76 -6.94
CA ASP A 69 -5.48 4.18 -7.46
C ASP A 69 -4.19 4.93 -7.07
N THR A 70 -4.24 5.76 -6.01
CA THR A 70 -3.04 6.47 -5.55
C THR A 70 -2.10 5.56 -4.77
N VAL A 71 -0.80 5.76 -5.02
CA VAL A 71 0.28 4.98 -4.41
C VAL A 71 1.24 5.91 -3.70
N PHE A 72 1.62 5.54 -2.49
CA PHE A 72 2.52 6.28 -1.61
C PHE A 72 3.73 5.44 -1.25
N THR A 73 4.88 6.09 -1.06
CA THR A 73 6.10 5.43 -0.57
C THR A 73 6.16 5.33 0.95
N HIS A 74 5.29 6.06 1.66
CA HIS A 74 5.29 6.13 3.12
C HIS A 74 3.87 6.07 3.69
N LYS A 75 3.72 5.37 4.82
CA LYS A 75 2.45 5.22 5.54
C LYS A 75 1.83 6.55 6.01
N PRO A 76 2.59 7.54 6.53
CA PRO A 76 2.01 8.83 6.93
C PRO A 76 1.39 9.60 5.76
N LEU A 77 1.94 9.48 4.55
CA LEU A 77 1.39 10.13 3.35
C LEU A 77 0.04 9.52 2.97
N LEU A 78 -0.06 8.19 2.97
CA LEU A 78 -1.35 7.51 2.78
C LEU A 78 -2.35 7.87 3.90
N SER A 79 -1.87 7.94 5.15
CA SER A 79 -2.68 8.30 6.30
C SER A 79 -3.32 9.68 6.16
N SER A 80 -2.56 10.69 5.74
CA SER A 80 -3.07 12.04 5.49
C SER A 80 -3.93 12.10 4.24
N HIS A 81 -3.64 11.28 3.23
CA HIS A 81 -4.49 11.18 2.04
C HIS A 81 -5.90 10.67 2.38
N PHE A 82 -6.07 9.79 3.38
CA PHE A 82 -7.40 9.35 3.81
C PHE A 82 -8.30 10.47 4.36
N ASP A 83 -7.74 11.57 4.85
CA ASP A 83 -8.53 12.72 5.25
C ASP A 83 -9.29 13.35 4.06
N GLN A 84 -8.88 13.09 2.82
CA GLN A 84 -9.58 13.53 1.61
C GLN A 84 -10.76 12.63 1.22
N HIS A 85 -10.86 11.43 1.81
CA HIS A 85 -11.95 10.47 1.54
C HIS A 85 -13.07 10.54 2.58
N LEU A 86 -12.84 11.20 3.71
CA LEU A 86 -13.77 11.39 4.83
C LEU A 86 -14.67 12.61 4.63
#